data_AF-A0A1H9XCP0-F1
#
_entry.id   AF-A0A1H9XCP0-F1
#
_cell.length_a   1.000
_cell.length_b   1.000
_cell.length_c   1.000
_cell.angle_alpha   90.00
_cell.angle_beta   90.00
_cell.angle_gamma   90.00
#
_symmetry.space_group_name_H-M   'P 1'
#
loop_
_entity.id
_entity.type
_entity.pdbx_description
1 polymer ?
#
loop_
_entity_poly.entity_id
_entity_poly.type
_entity_poly.pdbx_seq_one_letter_code
_entity_poly.pdbx_strand_id
1 'polypeptide(L)'
;MKRIVKPKPFFLKGGKKAVLLLHSFTSNTRDVRQLGKFINKNGFSCFAPVYDGHGLSPVQLFLLIQLTGTIWRDCLISVSILFN
;
A
#
# COMPACT_ATOMS: atom_id res chain seq x y z
N MET A 1 -22.90 -15.07 0.64
CA MET A 1 -21.43 -15.16 0.89
C MET A 1 -20.77 -13.83 0.57
N LYS A 2 -19.94 -13.28 1.47
CA LYS A 2 -19.19 -12.03 1.22
C LYS A 2 -18.05 -12.31 0.22
N ARG A 3 -18.04 -11.60 -0.91
CA ARG A 3 -16.95 -11.68 -1.90
C ARG A 3 -15.67 -11.11 -1.29
N ILE A 4 -14.64 -11.94 -1.13
CA ILE A 4 -13.31 -11.49 -0.74
C ILE A 4 -12.67 -10.82 -1.96
N VAL A 5 -12.44 -9.51 -1.86
CA VAL A 5 -11.80 -8.72 -2.91
C VAL A 5 -10.34 -8.58 -2.56
N LYS A 6 -9.46 -9.04 -3.46
CA LYS A 6 -8.00 -8.88 -3.28
C LYS A 6 -7.67 -7.40 -3.11
N PRO A 7 -6.80 -7.05 -2.13
CA PRO A 7 -6.29 -5.70 -2.01
C PRO A 7 -5.63 -5.25 -3.31
N LYS A 8 -5.75 -3.97 -3.62
CA LYS A 8 -5.11 -3.37 -4.79
C LYS A 8 -4.31 -2.14 -4.35
N PRO A 9 -3.12 -1.92 -4.93
CA PRO A 9 -2.45 -0.65 -4.77
C PRO A 9 -3.33 0.46 -5.35
N PHE A 10 -3.11 1.69 -4.92
CA PHE A 10 -3.77 2.83 -5.53
C PHE A 10 -2.81 4.00 -5.70
N PHE A 11 -3.03 4.74 -6.79
CA PHE A 11 -2.43 6.04 -7.03
C PHE A 11 -3.53 7.08 -7.20
N LEU A 12 -3.44 8.16 -6.46
CA LEU A 12 -4.29 9.34 -6.59
C LEU A 12 -3.41 10.48 -7.09
N LYS A 13 -3.56 10.82 -8.37
CA LYS A 13 -2.83 11.95 -8.96
C LYS A 13 -3.34 13.26 -8.36
N GLY A 14 -2.43 14.13 -7.96
CA GLY A 14 -2.72 15.45 -7.40
C GLY A 14 -1.70 16.47 -7.87
N GLY A 15 -1.24 17.33 -6.95
CA GLY A 15 -0.21 18.33 -7.24
C GLY A 15 1.22 17.79 -7.20
N LYS A 16 2.18 18.73 -7.21
CA LYS A 16 3.62 18.46 -7.31
C LYS A 16 4.22 17.75 -6.09
N LYS A 17 3.61 17.90 -4.91
CA LYS A 17 4.06 17.22 -3.69
C LYS A 17 3.41 15.85 -3.61
N ALA A 18 4.19 14.83 -3.23
CA ALA A 18 3.72 13.46 -3.15
C ALA A 18 3.79 12.91 -1.72
N VAL A 19 2.86 12.02 -1.38
CA VAL A 19 2.79 11.32 -0.09
C VAL A 19 2.71 9.82 -0.35
N LEU A 20 3.64 9.07 0.24
CA LEU A 20 3.62 7.62 0.27
C LEU A 20 2.85 7.15 1.52
N LEU A 21 1.86 6.28 1.33
CA LEU A 21 0.99 5.77 2.40
C LEU A 21 1.27 4.29 2.62
N LEU A 22 1.79 3.97 3.79
CA LEU A 22 2.19 2.64 4.21
C LEU A 22 1.15 2.07 5.17
N HIS A 23 0.66 0.86 4.92
CA HIS A 23 -0.33 0.21 5.79
C HIS A 23 0.34 -0.63 6.89
N SER A 24 -0.43 -1.01 7.92
CA SER A 24 0.02 -1.85 9.04
C SER A 24 0.32 -3.29 8.62
N PHE A 25 1.00 -4.02 9.51
CA PHE A 25 1.54 -5.37 9.27
C PHE A 25 0.52 -6.42 8.82
N THR A 26 -0.71 -6.46 9.33
CA THR A 26 -1.72 -7.46 8.91
C THR A 26 -2.82 -6.89 8.01
N SER A 27 -2.77 -5.58 7.73
CA SER A 27 -3.83 -4.87 7.03
C SER A 27 -3.53 -4.65 5.54
N ASN A 28 -4.29 -3.80 4.86
CA ASN A 28 -4.11 -3.49 3.46
C ASN A 28 -4.43 -2.02 3.15
N THR A 29 -4.30 -1.64 1.88
CA THR A 29 -4.49 -0.26 1.38
C THR A 29 -5.85 0.36 1.69
N ARG A 30 -6.87 -0.42 2.07
CA ARG A 30 -8.18 0.13 2.47
C ARG A 30 -8.07 1.06 3.67
N ASP A 31 -7.23 0.74 4.64
CA ASP A 31 -7.10 1.51 5.89
C ASP A 31 -6.60 2.94 5.62
N VAL A 32 -5.71 3.08 4.65
CA VAL A 32 -5.13 4.37 4.27
C VAL A 32 -5.90 5.05 3.13
N ARG A 33 -6.94 4.42 2.57
CA ARG A 33 -7.62 4.95 1.37
C ARG A 33 -8.40 6.24 1.62
N GLN A 34 -9.09 6.33 2.76
CA GLN A 34 -9.82 7.57 3.10
C GLN A 34 -8.85 8.70 3.43
N LEU A 35 -7.77 8.39 4.16
CA LEU A 35 -6.68 9.34 4.42
C LEU A 35 -6.06 9.84 3.10
N GLY A 36 -5.74 8.93 2.18
CA GLY A 36 -5.21 9.31 0.88
C GLY A 36 -6.13 10.21 0.07
N LYS A 37 -7.45 9.96 0.09
CA LYS A 37 -8.43 10.86 -0.54
C LYS A 37 -8.45 12.24 0.09
N PHE A 38 -8.37 12.32 1.42
CA PHE A 38 -8.32 13.60 2.14
C PHE A 38 -7.06 14.39 1.76
N ILE A 39 -5.88 13.78 1.83
CA ILE A 39 -4.62 14.43 1.48
C ILE A 39 -4.61 14.83 -0.01
N ASN A 40 -5.12 13.96 -0.89
CA ASN A 40 -5.22 14.25 -2.32
C ASN A 40 -6.14 15.45 -2.62
N LYS A 41 -7.27 15.57 -1.92
CA LYS A 41 -8.16 16.74 -2.01
C LYS A 41 -7.45 18.04 -1.61
N ASN A 42 -6.40 17.97 -0.78
CA ASN A 42 -5.56 19.09 -0.38
C ASN A 42 -4.35 19.33 -1.30
N GLY A 43 -4.35 18.75 -2.52
CA GLY A 43 -3.40 19.09 -3.58
C GLY A 43 -2.14 18.21 -3.63
N PHE A 44 -2.11 17.06 -2.95
CA PHE A 44 -0.98 16.13 -3.00
C PHE A 44 -1.26 14.92 -3.91
N SER A 45 -0.23 14.43 -4.58
CA SER A 45 -0.28 13.09 -5.18
C SER A 45 -0.09 12.03 -4.07
N CYS A 46 -0.88 10.96 -4.07
CA CYS A 46 -0.80 9.91 -3.04
C CYS A 46 -0.63 8.54 -3.67
N PHE A 47 0.29 7.73 -3.15
CA PHE A 47 0.45 6.33 -3.54
C PHE A 47 0.41 5.42 -2.33
N ALA A 48 -0.27 4.29 -2.44
CA ALA A 48 -0.27 3.23 -1.44
C ALA A 48 -0.02 1.88 -2.12
N PRO A 49 1.12 1.21 -1.84
CA PRO A 49 1.38 -0.15 -2.31
C PRO A 49 0.59 -1.18 -1.50
N VAL A 50 0.51 -2.39 -2.03
CA VAL A 50 0.16 -3.59 -1.25
C VAL A 50 1.46 -4.37 -1.10
N TYR A 51 1.88 -4.67 0.14
CA TYR A 51 3.08 -5.48 0.32
C TYR A 51 2.83 -6.95 -0.08
N ASP A 52 3.90 -7.62 -0.47
CA ASP A 52 3.83 -9.02 -0.87
C ASP A 52 3.37 -9.92 0.28
N GLY A 53 2.52 -10.89 -0.04
CA GLY A 53 1.84 -11.74 0.93
C GLY A 53 0.56 -11.15 1.55
N HIS A 54 0.30 -9.83 1.45
CA HIS A 54 -0.95 -9.25 1.98
C HIS A 54 -2.16 -9.57 1.12
N GLY A 55 -3.26 -9.94 1.78
CA GLY A 55 -4.47 -10.44 1.11
C GLY A 55 -4.41 -11.94 0.78
N LEU A 56 -3.36 -12.64 1.20
CA LEU A 56 -3.28 -14.11 1.26
C LEU A 56 -3.73 -14.62 2.65
N SER A 57 -3.66 -15.94 2.85
CA SER A 57 -3.94 -16.55 4.17
C SER A 57 -2.91 -16.13 5.23
N PRO A 58 -3.26 -16.16 6.53
CA PRO A 58 -2.33 -15.78 7.61
C PRO A 58 -1.00 -16.55 7.59
N VAL A 59 -1.04 -17.84 7.25
CA VAL A 59 0.15 -18.68 7.16
C VAL A 59 1.06 -18.23 6.01
N GLN A 60 0.49 -17.96 4.83
CA GLN A 60 1.24 -17.47 3.68
C GLN A 60 1.85 -16.08 3.94
N LEU A 61 1.08 -15.19 4.58
CA LEU A 61 1.55 -13.87 4.99
C LEU A 61 2.81 -13.99 5.86
N PHE A 62 2.75 -14.82 6.90
CA PHE A 62 3.84 -14.97 7.85
C PHE A 62 5.10 -15.58 7.21
N LEU A 63 4.93 -16.62 6.38
CA LEU A 63 6.04 -17.29 5.69
C LEU A 63 6.76 -16.35 4.73
N LEU A 64 6.00 -15.61 3.90
CA LEU A 64 6.60 -14.69 2.93
C LEU A 64 7.38 -13.59 3.63
N ILE A 65 6.80 -12.95 4.64
CA ILE A 65 7.44 -11.81 5.30
C ILE A 65 8.72 -12.22 6.04
N GLN A 66 8.70 -13.33 6.78
CA GLN A 66 9.85 -13.79 7.56
C GLN A 66 11.03 -14.22 6.68
N LEU A 67 10.77 -14.87 5.55
CA LEU A 67 11.82 -15.47 4.73
C LEU A 67 12.46 -14.47 3.75
N THR A 68 11.74 -13.43 3.35
CA THR A 68 12.14 -12.61 2.19
C THR A 68 12.36 -11.13 2.50
N GLY A 69 11.95 -10.64 3.67
CA GLY A 69 12.03 -9.21 3.99
C GLY A 69 11.27 -8.32 3.00
N THR A 70 10.25 -8.86 2.33
CA THR A 70 9.53 -8.22 1.20
C THR A 70 8.95 -6.86 1.53
N ILE A 71 8.45 -6.64 2.76
CA ILE A 71 7.87 -5.35 3.16
C ILE A 71 8.87 -4.21 2.94
N TRP A 72 10.13 -4.38 3.34
CA TRP A 72 11.13 -3.33 3.19
C TRP A 72 11.45 -3.05 1.73
N ARG A 73 11.57 -4.11 0.93
CA ARG A 73 11.77 -4.02 -0.53
C ARG A 73 10.61 -3.29 -1.20
N ASP A 74 9.38 -3.62 -0.85
CA ASP A 74 8.18 -3.01 -1.44
C ASP A 74 8.05 -1.54 -1.05
N CYS A 75 8.42 -1.17 0.18
CA CYS A 75 8.53 0.23 0.60
C CYS A 75 9.53 0.99 -0.27
N LEU A 76 10.74 0.46 -0.48
CA LEU A 76 11.78 1.11 -1.29
C LEU A 76 11.35 1.27 -2.76
N ILE A 77 10.79 0.22 -3.36
CA ILE A 77 10.27 0.27 -4.73
C ILE A 77 9.16 1.33 -4.85
N SER A 78 8.31 1.45 -3.84
CA SER A 78 7.22 2.42 -3.83
C SER A 78 7.68 3.86 -3.76
N VAL A 79 8.81 4.14 -3.10
CA VAL A 79 9.47 5.44 -3.16
C VAL A 79 9.91 5.72 -4.60
N SER A 80 10.59 4.78 -5.26
CA SER A 80 11.02 4.96 -6.65
C SER A 80 9.87 5.16 -7.64
N ILE A 81 8.71 4.51 -7.42
CA ILE A 81 7.52 4.69 -8.27
C ILE A 81 6.91 6.09 -8.10
N LEU A 82 6.91 6.63 -6.88
CA LEU A 82 6.24 7.90 -6.59
C LEU A 82 7.06 9.13 -6.98
N PHE A 83 8.39 8.99 -7.03
CA PHE A 83 9.32 10.10 -7.21
C PHE A 83 10.11 10.06 -8.54
N ASN A 84 9.77 9.16 -9.46
CA ASN A 84 10.14 9.22 -10.89
C ASN A 84 9.03 9.89 -11.71
#